data_AF-A0A8C6W2M9-F1
#
_entry.id   AF-A0A8C6W2M9-F1
#
_cell.length_a   1.000
_cell.length_b   1.000
_cell.length_c   1.000
_cell.angle_alpha   90.00
_cell.angle_beta   90.00
_cell.angle_gamma   90.00
#
_symmetry.space_group_name_H-M   'P 1'
#
loop_
_entity.id
_entity.type
_entity.pdbx_description
1 polymer ?
#
loop_
_entity_poly.entity_id
_entity_poly.type
_entity_poly.pdbx_seq_one_letter_code
_entity_poly.pdbx_strand_id
1 'polypeptide(L)'
;MRLHLFLYTLLFLLTLLPSVRSGLGNSETHCLNLEGTCRRDVCKLIEDEIGGCKRRWKCCRLWWILVPIPTPVIFSDYQEPIKSKIK
;
A
#
# COMPACT_ATOMS: atom_id res chain seq x y z
N MET A 1 -16.97 1.31 -30.68
CA MET A 1 -17.77 2.15 -29.77
C MET A 1 -17.99 1.50 -28.40
N ARG A 2 -18.58 0.30 -28.29
CA ARG A 2 -18.83 -0.38 -27.00
C ARG A 2 -17.56 -0.69 -26.19
N LEU A 3 -16.47 -1.13 -26.85
CA LEU A 3 -15.21 -1.48 -26.16
C LEU A 3 -14.57 -0.28 -25.44
N HIS A 4 -14.60 0.90 -26.06
CA HIS A 4 -14.10 2.13 -25.43
C HIS A 4 -14.92 2.51 -24.19
N LEU A 5 -16.23 2.28 -24.23
CA LEU A 5 -17.10 2.50 -23.07
C LEU A 5 -16.72 1.58 -21.91
N PHE A 6 -16.49 0.29 -22.19
CA PHE A 6 -16.01 -0.67 -21.18
C PHE A 6 -14.61 -0.32 -20.65
N LEU A 7 -13.73 0.19 -21.51
CA LEU A 7 -12.39 0.61 -21.10
C LEU A 7 -12.45 1.81 -20.14
N TYR A 8 -13.28 2.81 -20.48
CA TYR A 8 -13.46 3.99 -19.64
C TYR A 8 -14.12 3.67 -18.30
N THR A 9 -15.14 2.81 -18.28
CA THR A 9 -15.77 2.38 -17.02
C THR A 9 -14.80 1.59 -16.15
N LEU A 10 -13.96 0.74 -16.74
CA LEU A 10 -12.94 -0.01 -15.99
C LEU A 10 -11.89 0.93 -15.39
N LEU A 11 -11.36 1.88 -16.18
CA LEU A 11 -10.42 2.90 -15.69
C LEU A 11 -11.03 3.76 -14.57
N PHE A 12 -12.28 4.18 -14.72
CA PHE A 12 -13.00 4.92 -13.69
C PHE A 12 -13.13 4.11 -12.40
N LEU A 13 -13.47 2.82 -12.50
CA LEU A 13 -13.55 1.93 -11.35
C LEU A 13 -12.19 1.79 -10.64
N LEU A 14 -11.09 1.68 -11.39
CA LEU A 14 -9.72 1.63 -10.84
C LEU A 14 -9.39 2.89 -10.02
N THR A 15 -9.84 4.06 -10.45
CA THR A 15 -9.61 5.33 -9.72
C THR A 15 -10.44 5.46 -8.44
N LEU A 16 -11.54 4.72 -8.33
CA LEU A 16 -12.41 4.70 -7.15
C LEU A 16 -11.90 3.77 -6.05
N LEU A 17 -10.97 2.85 -6.35
CA LEU A 17 -10.33 2.05 -5.32
C LEU A 17 -9.47 2.97 -4.45
N PRO A 18 -9.76 3.07 -3.14
CA PRO A 18 -8.91 3.84 -2.25
C PRO A 18 -7.49 3.27 -2.33
N SER A 19 -6.48 4.14 -2.40
CA SER A 19 -5.09 3.70 -2.27
C SER A 19 -4.99 2.97 -0.94
N VAL A 20 -4.82 1.64 -0.98
CA VAL A 20 -4.79 0.82 0.21
C VAL A 20 -3.46 1.08 0.92
N ARG A 21 -3.39 2.16 1.69
CA ARG A 21 -2.40 2.24 2.77
C ARG A 21 -2.82 1.17 3.75
N SER A 22 -1.97 0.18 3.95
CA SER A 22 -2.26 -0.81 4.97
C SER A 22 -2.39 -0.04 6.28
N GLY A 23 -3.46 -0.29 7.04
CA GLY A 23 -3.69 0.33 8.35
C GLY A 23 -2.68 -0.14 9.40
N LEU A 24 -1.44 -0.44 8.98
CA LEU A 24 -0.38 -1.00 9.77
C LEU A 24 0.18 0.07 10.69
N GLY A 25 0.04 -0.15 12.00
CA GLY A 25 0.71 0.67 12.99
C GLY A 25 2.23 0.72 12.73
N ASN A 26 2.85 1.87 12.99
CA ASN A 26 4.27 2.06 12.74
C ASN A 26 5.14 1.12 13.58
N SER A 27 5.57 0.00 13.00
CA SER A 27 6.53 -0.90 13.62
C SER A 27 7.37 -1.62 12.57
N GLU A 28 8.67 -1.69 12.83
CA GLU A 28 9.62 -2.52 12.09
C GLU A 28 9.22 -4.00 12.14
N THR A 29 8.76 -4.50 13.28
CA THR A 29 8.35 -5.92 13.42
C THR A 29 7.13 -6.24 12.58
N HIS A 30 6.14 -5.34 12.54
CA HIS A 30 4.96 -5.49 11.69
C HIS A 30 5.32 -5.49 10.21
N CYS A 31 6.28 -4.65 9.80
CA CYS A 31 6.76 -4.62 8.43
C CYS A 31 7.47 -5.93 8.04
N LEU A 32 8.36 -6.43 8.90
CA LEU A 32 9.10 -7.68 8.66
C LEU A 32 8.18 -8.91 8.62
N ASN A 33 7.14 -8.96 9.46
CA ASN A 33 6.13 -10.02 9.44
C ASN A 33 5.32 -10.07 8.12
N LEU A 34 5.28 -8.96 7.37
CA LEU A 34 4.67 -8.88 6.04
C LEU A 34 5.67 -9.14 4.91
N GLU A 35 6.87 -9.64 5.22
CA GLU A 35 7.97 -9.78 4.26
C GLU A 35 8.34 -8.43 3.60
N GLY A 36 8.05 -7.34 4.31
CA GLY A 36 8.43 -5.99 3.93
C GLY A 36 9.85 -5.65 4.37
N THR A 37 10.40 -4.61 3.75
CA THR A 37 11.68 -4.00 4.06
C THR A 37 11.48 -2.55 4.46
N CYS A 38 12.14 -2.13 5.53
CA CYS A 38 12.11 -0.75 5.97
C CYS A 38 13.11 0.10 5.17
N ARG A 39 12.62 1.15 4.50
CA ARG A 39 13.44 2.13 3.77
C ARG A 39 13.32 3.51 4.39
N ARG A 40 14.39 4.31 4.29
CA ARG A 40 14.43 5.67 4.83
C ARG A 40 13.70 6.69 3.96
N ASP A 41 13.80 6.56 2.64
CA ASP A 41 13.31 7.57 1.70
C ASP A 41 12.00 7.14 1.03
N VAL A 42 12.10 6.38 -0.06
CA VAL A 42 10.96 5.89 -0.85
C VAL A 42 11.12 4.41 -1.17
N CYS A 43 10.00 3.74 -1.43
CA CYS A 43 9.98 2.38 -1.93
C CYS A 43 10.49 2.32 -3.38
N LYS A 44 11.08 1.19 -3.76
CA LYS A 44 11.50 0.98 -5.15
C LYS A 44 10.27 0.88 -6.06
N LEU A 45 10.47 1.05 -7.36
CA LEU A 45 9.39 0.98 -8.35
C LEU A 45 8.67 -0.39 -8.39
N ILE A 46 9.36 -1.46 -7.99
CA ILE A 46 8.82 -2.83 -7.85
C ILE A 46 8.29 -3.14 -6.44
N GLU A 47 8.26 -2.14 -5.56
CA GLU A 47 7.80 -2.25 -4.19
C GLU A 47 6.61 -1.32 -3.95
N ASP A 48 5.67 -1.75 -3.13
CA ASP A 48 4.52 -0.98 -2.66
C ASP A 48 4.80 -0.42 -1.26
N GLU A 49 4.42 0.84 -1.02
CA GLU A 49 4.43 1.46 0.31
C GLU A 49 3.22 0.99 1.12
N ILE A 50 3.46 0.06 2.04
CA ILE A 50 2.41 -0.54 2.87
C ILE A 50 2.12 0.32 4.11
N GLY A 51 3.16 0.92 4.71
CA GLY A 51 3.02 1.66 5.96
C GLY A 51 4.33 2.29 6.42
N GLY A 52 4.47 2.51 7.73
CA GLY A 52 5.69 3.04 8.34
C GLY A 52 6.38 2.01 9.24
N CYS A 53 7.71 2.11 9.37
CA CYS A 53 8.48 1.27 10.31
C CYS A 53 8.87 2.02 11.58
N LYS A 54 9.53 3.17 11.41
CA LYS A 54 10.04 4.07 12.47
C LYS A 54 9.78 5.51 12.05
N ARG A 55 10.18 6.48 12.87
CA ARG A 55 10.05 7.91 12.56
C ARG A 55 10.68 8.22 11.20
N ARG A 56 9.83 8.61 10.23
CA ARG A 56 10.18 8.91 8.82
C ARG A 56 10.58 7.73 7.94
N TRP A 57 10.56 6.49 8.42
CA TRP A 57 10.89 5.31 7.60
C TRP A 57 9.61 4.65 7.06
N LYS A 58 9.67 4.20 5.81
CA LYS A 58 8.59 3.54 5.07
C LYS A 58 8.75 2.03 5.12
N CYS A 59 7.64 1.31 5.21
CA CYS A 59 7.59 -0.13 5.01
C CYS A 59 7.27 -0.40 3.54
N CYS A 60 8.20 -1.05 2.84
CA CYS A 60 8.13 -1.33 1.42
C CYS A 60 8.06 -2.84 1.20
N ARG A 61 7.09 -3.34 0.44
CA ARG A 61 6.96 -4.77 0.14
C ARG A 61 6.98 -4.98 -1.36
N LEU A 62 7.57 -6.07 -1.84
CA LEU A 62 7.51 -6.40 -3.27
C LEU A 62 6.05 -6.52 -3.73
N TRP A 63 5.80 -6.11 -4.98
CA TRP A 63 4.46 -6.21 -5.57
C TRP A 63 3.95 -7.64 -5.53
N TRP A 64 2.67 -7.80 -5.15
CA TRP A 64 1.97 -9.09 -5.13
C TRP A 64 1.93 -9.78 -6.52
N ILE A 65 2.10 -9.02 -7.60
CA ILE A 65 2.18 -9.53 -8.97
C ILE A 65 3.50 -10.28 -9.21
N LEU A 66 4.60 -9.84 -8.57
CA LEU A 66 5.92 -10.46 -8.71
C LEU A 66 6.10 -11.65 -7.78
N VAL A 67 5.33 -11.69 -6.69
CA VAL A 67 5.38 -12.78 -5.71
C VAL A 67 3.95 -13.10 -5.28
N PRO A 68 3.33 -14.20 -5.77
CA PRO A 68 1.98 -14.58 -5.42
C PRO A 68 1.97 -15.21 -4.02
N ILE A 69 2.30 -14.41 -3.01
CA ILE A 69 2.17 -14.82 -1.62
C ILE A 69 0.77 -14.42 -1.19
N PRO A 70 -0.04 -15.34 -0.63
CA PRO A 70 -1.32 -14.98 -0.06
C PRO A 70 -1.05 -13.91 0.98
N THR A 71 -1.47 -12.66 0.71
CA THR A 71 -1.38 -11.56 1.67
C THR A 71 -2.01 -12.07 2.96
N PRO A 72 -1.21 -12.30 4.03
CA PRO A 72 -1.80 -12.70 5.28
C PRO A 72 -2.73 -11.58 5.69
N VAL A 73 -3.97 -11.91 6.03
CA VAL A 73 -4.92 -10.96 6.59
C VAL A 73 -4.37 -10.57 7.95
N ILE A 74 -3.47 -9.59 7.97
CA ILE A 74 -3.02 -9.00 9.22
C ILE A 74 -4.15 -8.09 9.67
N PHE A 75 -4.83 -8.52 10.73
CA PHE A 75 -5.69 -7.68 11.54
C PHE A 75 -4.83 -6.63 12.24
N SER A 76 -4.35 -5.64 11.48
CA SER A 76 -3.82 -4.42 12.08
C SER A 76 -5.01 -3.55 12.43
N ASP A 77 -5.05 -3.05 13.66
CA ASP A 77 -5.98 -2.00 14.06
C ASP A 77 -5.89 -0.88 13.04
N TYR A 78 -6.97 -0.68 12.28
CA TYR A 78 -7.01 0.27 11.18
C TYR A 78 -6.52 1.64 11.65
N GLN A 79 -5.35 2.06 11.17
CA GLN A 79 -4.82 3.39 11.41
C GLN A 79 -5.46 4.37 10.42
N GLU A 80 -6.15 5.40 10.92
CA GLU A 80 -6.73 6.44 10.08
C GLU A 80 -5.65 7.16 9.25
N PRO A 81 -5.93 7.51 7.98
CA PRO A 81 -4.97 8.22 7.14
C PRO A 81 -4.62 9.57 7.75
N ILE A 82 -3.32 9.88 7.84
CA ILE A 82 -2.83 11.20 8.25
C ILE A 82 -3.35 12.23 7.25
N LYS A 83 -4.38 12.99 7.64
CA LYS A 83 -4.91 14.09 6.83
C LYS A 83 -3.81 15.14 6.69
N SER A 84 -3.35 15.37 5.46
CA SER A 84 -2.54 16.54 5.17
C SER A 84 -3.39 17.77 5.50
N LYS A 85 -2.94 18.59 6.45
CA LYS A 85 -3.55 19.91 6.66
C LYS A 85 -3.31 20.73 5.40
N ILE A 86 -4.34 20.79 4.54
CA ILE A 86 -4.43 21.83 3.53
C ILE A 86 -4.59 23.13 4.33
N LYS A 87 -3.64 24.04 4.14
CA LYS A 87 -3.60 25.35 4.78
C LYS A 87 -4.54 26.30 4.05
#